data_AF-A0A671MCV7-F1
#
_entry.id   AF-A0A671MCV7-F1
#
_cell.length_a   1.000
_cell.length_b   1.000
_cell.length_c   1.000
_cell.angle_alpha   90.00
_cell.angle_beta   90.00
_cell.angle_gamma   90.00
#
_symmetry.space_group_name_H-M   'P 1'
#
loop_
_entity.id
_entity.type
_entity.pdbx_description
1 polymer ?
#
loop_
_entity_poly.entity_id
_entity_poly.type
_entity_poly.pdbx_seq_one_letter_code
_entity_poly.pdbx_strand_id
1 'polypeptide(L)'
;MTMKRPVQSAPPAAVVGSKGWRDATVRSILRAEDLLRQTHVDQLHSSTRYRIHSVGTFNVTHRLPPLTAYSVNSSVEKEHNESGSEKKDEFRPKSTGSMLTSGVMSRPFPPPALRDQSAVVSTGMTGEYMRGVREVEGHLRRQAGRVTQEGTRVEHQREQLEKLLRSLRKALLVNQQSADGRTFRPATTETILDGADDLLHKEQRGLNVLKQELESMLRKTLTQQQALAESSKQLLDCAFERSRVTELLPQHGSLSAGVKTYPSPLLLKPDPAGPFTPECKQALDYSSTVLRESQQLRENISQVMSDVITKQTDMHRSASEALLSKITETINLEQHLTLSSAATRQAIYRKQRQMQCAGYSLGRAMGPVCSADLFCRERLSRPMTQLYGRHSSVGLPESDLLTQGSTMLRKHLESSGKEITELQVAHQQLEDDKYRKHAAASVDSAVVRLRRRLIHPQSVRPATS
;
A
#
# COMPACT_ATOMS: atom_id res chain seq x y z
N MET A 1 -8.73 28.22 46.46
CA MET A 1 -9.27 27.49 45.29
C MET A 1 -8.13 26.73 44.63
N THR A 2 -8.10 25.40 44.71
CA THR A 2 -7.05 24.56 44.11
C THR A 2 -7.42 24.21 42.67
N MET A 3 -6.51 24.46 41.72
CA MET A 3 -6.77 24.18 40.31
C MET A 3 -6.77 22.67 40.04
N LYS A 4 -7.90 22.15 39.53
CA LYS A 4 -7.94 20.85 38.87
C LYS A 4 -7.05 20.92 37.63
N ARG A 5 -5.93 20.19 37.61
CA ARG A 5 -5.29 19.83 36.34
C ARG A 5 -6.29 18.94 35.58
N PRO A 6 -6.70 19.26 34.34
CA PRO A 6 -7.33 18.26 33.50
C PRO A 6 -6.29 17.16 33.22
N VAL A 7 -6.68 15.90 33.42
CA VAL A 7 -5.96 14.78 32.79
C VAL A 7 -6.04 15.01 31.28
N GLN A 8 -4.90 14.96 30.59
CA GLN A 8 -4.88 15.17 29.16
C GLN A 8 -5.64 14.05 28.46
N SER A 9 -6.82 14.37 27.91
CA SER A 9 -7.52 13.51 26.97
C SER A 9 -6.59 13.19 25.79
N ALA A 10 -6.40 11.91 25.50
CA ALA A 10 -5.44 11.47 24.48
C ALA A 10 -5.70 12.13 23.12
N PRO A 11 -4.65 12.50 22.35
CA PRO A 11 -4.82 13.13 21.05
C PRO A 11 -5.42 12.15 20.03
N PRO A 12 -6.24 12.64 19.07
CA PRO A 12 -6.84 11.79 18.04
C PRO A 12 -5.80 11.39 16.99
N ALA A 13 -5.01 10.35 17.28
CA ALA A 13 -4.30 9.59 16.26
C ALA A 13 -5.30 8.95 15.28
N ALA A 14 -4.88 8.69 14.03
CA ALA A 14 -5.74 8.17 12.98
C ALA A 14 -6.52 6.91 13.43
N VAL A 15 -7.84 6.96 13.29
CA VAL A 15 -8.78 6.15 14.06
C VAL A 15 -9.10 4.84 13.32
N VAL A 16 -8.31 3.78 13.55
CA VAL A 16 -8.39 2.53 12.75
C VAL A 16 -9.20 1.40 13.42
N GLY A 17 -9.03 1.13 14.72
CA GLY A 17 -9.75 0.08 15.46
C GLY A 17 -11.29 0.15 15.42
N SER A 18 -11.96 -0.98 15.63
CA SER A 18 -13.42 -0.98 15.88
C SER A 18 -13.79 -0.10 17.08
N LYS A 19 -14.83 0.73 16.95
CA LYS A 19 -15.24 1.71 17.98
C LYS A 19 -15.62 1.01 19.29
N GLY A 20 -16.64 0.15 19.26
CA GLY A 20 -17.21 -0.47 20.47
C GLY A 20 -16.21 -1.26 21.33
N TRP A 21 -15.16 -1.82 20.72
CA TRP A 21 -14.05 -2.49 21.39
C TRP A 21 -13.10 -1.52 22.10
N ARG A 22 -12.74 -0.39 21.46
CA ARG A 22 -12.01 0.70 22.13
C ARG A 22 -12.84 1.25 23.27
N ASP A 23 -14.12 1.53 23.00
CA ASP A 23 -15.05 2.08 23.97
C ASP A 23 -15.25 1.13 25.15
N ALA A 24 -15.19 -0.19 24.97
CA ALA A 24 -15.22 -1.18 26.06
C ALA A 24 -14.00 -1.03 26.99
N THR A 25 -12.79 -1.08 26.46
CA THR A 25 -11.56 -0.94 27.28
C THR A 25 -11.41 0.45 27.89
N VAL A 26 -11.82 1.51 27.18
CA VAL A 26 -11.87 2.86 27.73
C VAL A 26 -12.91 2.96 28.85
N ARG A 27 -14.05 2.26 28.77
CA ARG A 27 -15.00 2.13 29.90
C ARG A 27 -14.42 1.33 31.07
N SER A 28 -13.59 0.30 30.85
CA SER A 28 -12.85 -0.39 31.92
C SER A 28 -11.92 0.59 32.67
N ILE A 29 -11.14 1.38 31.92
CA ILE A 29 -10.21 2.38 32.46
C ILE A 29 -10.95 3.49 33.22
N LEU A 30 -11.99 4.08 32.62
CA LEU A 30 -12.78 5.15 33.23
C LEU A 30 -13.51 4.69 34.50
N ARG A 31 -14.08 3.48 34.51
CA ARG A 31 -14.69 2.90 35.73
C ARG A 31 -13.69 2.80 36.87
N ALA A 32 -12.47 2.37 36.58
CA ALA A 32 -11.41 2.31 37.58
C ALA A 32 -10.96 3.72 38.03
N GLU A 33 -10.86 4.70 37.11
CA GLU A 33 -10.61 6.09 37.48
C GLU A 33 -11.70 6.69 38.39
N ASP A 34 -12.97 6.36 38.17
CA ASP A 34 -14.07 6.86 38.99
C ASP A 34 -14.09 6.21 40.38
N LEU A 35 -13.83 4.90 40.49
CA LEU A 35 -13.60 4.23 41.78
C LEU A 35 -12.39 4.85 42.51
N LEU A 36 -11.28 5.11 41.81
CA LEU A 36 -10.11 5.79 42.36
C LEU A 36 -10.46 7.20 42.89
N ARG A 37 -11.28 7.97 42.16
CA ARG A 37 -11.75 9.29 42.60
C ARG A 37 -12.62 9.19 43.85
N GLN A 38 -13.56 8.24 43.91
CA GLN A 38 -14.40 8.00 45.08
C GLN A 38 -13.53 7.74 46.33
N THR A 39 -12.55 6.83 46.24
CA THR A 39 -11.65 6.53 47.38
C THR A 39 -10.85 7.74 47.89
N HIS A 40 -10.65 8.76 47.05
CA HIS A 40 -9.97 10.00 47.41
C HIS A 40 -10.93 11.06 47.97
N VAL A 41 -12.23 11.01 47.65
CA VAL A 41 -13.25 11.90 48.23
C VAL A 41 -13.47 11.55 49.71
N ASP A 42 -13.59 10.27 50.06
CA ASP A 42 -13.67 9.82 51.46
C ASP A 42 -12.46 10.29 52.28
N GLN A 43 -11.28 10.25 51.65
CA GLN A 43 -10.04 10.71 52.26
C GLN A 43 -10.06 12.23 52.52
N LEU A 44 -10.65 13.04 51.63
CA LEU A 44 -10.77 14.49 51.87
C LEU A 44 -11.72 14.80 53.03
N HIS A 45 -12.83 14.08 53.17
CA HIS A 45 -13.71 14.18 54.35
C HIS A 45 -13.07 13.65 55.64
N SER A 46 -12.13 12.70 55.54
CA SER A 46 -11.38 12.16 56.69
C SER A 46 -10.21 13.05 57.12
N SER A 47 -9.50 13.67 56.16
CA SER A 47 -8.28 14.46 56.41
C SER A 47 -8.54 15.95 56.67
N THR A 48 -9.75 16.48 56.43
CA THR A 48 -10.05 17.91 56.61
C THR A 48 -9.97 18.42 58.05
N ARG A 49 -9.74 17.54 59.05
CA ARG A 49 -9.47 17.95 60.44
C ARG A 49 -7.98 18.29 60.73
N TYR A 50 -7.04 18.05 59.81
CA TYR A 50 -5.60 18.28 60.06
C TYR A 50 -4.78 18.75 58.84
N ARG A 51 -4.81 20.06 58.51
CA ARG A 51 -3.58 20.89 58.36
C ARG A 51 -3.84 22.40 58.12
N ILE A 52 -2.75 23.17 58.29
CA ILE A 52 -2.68 24.64 58.35
C ILE A 52 -2.09 25.25 57.05
N HIS A 53 -2.26 26.57 56.90
CA HIS A 53 -2.08 27.42 55.71
C HIS A 53 -0.68 27.50 55.06
N SER A 54 -0.70 27.65 53.72
CA SER A 54 0.13 28.56 52.89
C SER A 54 -0.68 28.81 51.58
N VAL A 55 -0.77 29.99 50.93
CA VAL A 55 0.18 31.05 50.54
C VAL A 55 1.23 30.53 49.54
N GLY A 56 1.28 30.97 48.27
CA GLY A 56 0.45 31.93 47.53
C GLY A 56 0.62 31.80 46.00
N THR A 57 -0.10 32.61 45.22
CA THR A 57 -0.03 32.69 43.74
C THR A 57 1.24 33.43 43.25
N PHE A 58 1.71 33.36 41.99
CA PHE A 58 1.00 33.36 40.70
C PHE A 58 1.73 32.57 39.58
N ASN A 59 0.96 32.19 38.54
CA ASN A 59 1.47 31.88 37.19
C ASN A 59 1.14 33.07 36.26
N VAL A 60 2.03 33.38 35.31
CA VAL A 60 1.68 34.03 34.03
C VAL A 60 2.45 33.34 32.91
N THR A 61 1.80 33.09 31.78
CA THR A 61 2.34 32.43 30.57
C THR A 61 2.78 33.47 29.52
N HIS A 62 3.48 33.05 28.46
CA HIS A 62 3.03 33.22 27.07
C HIS A 62 3.93 32.44 26.08
N ARG A 63 3.64 32.52 24.76
CA ARG A 63 4.08 31.55 23.72
C ARG A 63 5.22 32.06 22.82
N LEU A 64 5.96 31.10 22.25
CA LEU A 64 6.79 31.20 21.04
C LEU A 64 5.97 30.73 19.79
N PRO A 65 6.55 30.57 18.58
CA PRO A 65 7.15 31.56 17.65
C PRO A 65 6.48 31.34 16.25
N PRO A 66 7.17 31.20 15.08
CA PRO A 66 8.32 31.89 14.48
C PRO A 66 7.98 32.54 13.11
N LEU A 67 8.97 33.16 12.46
CA LEU A 67 8.97 33.35 11.00
C LEU A 67 10.32 32.99 10.36
N THR A 68 10.24 32.23 9.28
CA THR A 68 11.27 31.89 8.29
C THR A 68 11.10 32.78 7.04
N ALA A 69 12.06 32.96 6.13
CA ALA A 69 13.52 32.76 6.11
C ALA A 69 14.08 33.33 4.78
N TYR A 70 15.34 32.99 4.49
CA TYR A 70 16.04 33.09 3.21
C TYR A 70 16.69 34.42 2.82
N SER A 71 17.78 34.24 2.06
CA SER A 71 18.84 35.19 1.79
C SER A 71 19.13 35.14 0.28
N VAL A 72 19.64 36.25 -0.27
CA VAL A 72 20.80 36.33 -1.18
C VAL A 72 21.02 35.14 -2.13
N ASN A 73 21.16 35.24 -3.44
CA ASN A 73 21.19 36.28 -4.48
C ASN A 73 21.66 35.54 -5.76
N SER A 74 21.60 36.20 -6.93
CA SER A 74 22.62 36.14 -8.02
C SER A 74 22.83 34.83 -8.82
N SER A 75 23.14 34.87 -10.13
CA SER A 75 23.22 35.98 -11.10
C SER A 75 23.50 35.46 -12.53
N VAL A 76 23.28 36.32 -13.55
CA VAL A 76 24.06 36.39 -14.83
C VAL A 76 23.87 35.20 -15.82
N GLU A 77 23.80 35.33 -17.16
CA GLU A 77 23.53 36.41 -18.15
C GLU A 77 22.91 35.69 -19.41
N LYS A 78 22.05 36.29 -20.26
CA LYS A 78 22.33 37.13 -21.47
C LYS A 78 23.19 36.39 -22.54
N GLU A 79 22.99 36.49 -23.86
CA GLU A 79 22.42 37.57 -24.69
C GLU A 79 21.54 37.13 -25.91
N HIS A 80 21.04 38.15 -26.62
CA HIS A 80 20.38 38.23 -27.94
C HIS A 80 21.41 38.21 -29.12
N ASN A 81 21.14 38.34 -30.44
CA ASN A 81 19.95 38.32 -31.32
C ASN A 81 20.37 38.05 -32.81
N GLU A 82 19.39 37.71 -33.66
CA GLU A 82 19.16 38.13 -35.08
C GLU A 82 20.21 38.05 -36.23
N SER A 83 19.66 37.75 -37.43
CA SER A 83 20.15 38.13 -38.79
C SER A 83 21.43 37.46 -39.32
N GLY A 84 21.59 37.15 -40.62
CA GLY A 84 20.68 37.22 -41.78
C GLY A 84 21.48 37.23 -43.12
N SER A 85 20.80 37.00 -44.26
CA SER A 85 21.20 37.27 -45.68
C SER A 85 20.88 36.13 -46.68
N GLU A 86 20.90 36.46 -47.98
CA GLU A 86 20.35 35.68 -49.11
C GLU A 86 21.45 35.11 -50.03
N LYS A 87 21.09 34.16 -50.93
CA LYS A 87 21.59 34.15 -52.33
C LYS A 87 20.85 33.23 -53.32
N LYS A 88 20.77 33.69 -54.57
CA LYS A 88 20.35 33.02 -55.83
C LYS A 88 21.62 32.50 -56.57
N ASP A 89 21.63 31.88 -57.77
CA ASP A 89 20.61 31.32 -58.69
C ASP A 89 20.83 29.77 -58.78
N GLU A 90 20.84 28.95 -59.86
CA GLU A 90 20.65 29.05 -61.32
C GLU A 90 20.28 27.66 -61.90
N PHE A 91 20.17 27.50 -63.23
CA PHE A 91 19.90 26.24 -63.94
C PHE A 91 20.91 26.02 -65.08
N ARG A 92 21.39 24.79 -65.31
CA ARG A 92 21.80 24.41 -66.69
C ARG A 92 21.78 22.90 -67.01
N PRO A 93 21.15 22.49 -68.13
CA PRO A 93 21.21 21.11 -68.64
C PRO A 93 22.20 20.92 -69.82
N LYS A 94 22.70 19.68 -69.97
CA LYS A 94 23.39 19.05 -71.13
C LYS A 94 23.74 17.60 -70.72
N SER A 95 23.92 16.58 -71.59
CA SER A 95 23.92 16.50 -73.05
C SER A 95 23.72 15.03 -73.51
N THR A 96 22.96 14.82 -74.59
CA THR A 96 23.08 13.78 -75.65
C THR A 96 23.43 12.31 -75.29
N GLY A 97 22.62 11.33 -75.75
CA GLY A 97 23.09 9.94 -75.78
C GLY A 97 22.13 8.80 -76.16
N SER A 98 21.47 8.84 -77.33
CA SER A 98 21.20 7.66 -78.21
C SER A 98 20.12 7.99 -79.26
N MET A 99 20.33 7.59 -80.51
CA MET A 99 19.32 7.68 -81.57
C MET A 99 18.74 6.30 -81.85
N LEU A 100 17.40 6.18 -81.87
CA LEU A 100 16.73 5.07 -82.52
C LEU A 100 16.20 5.54 -83.88
N THR A 101 16.71 4.93 -84.94
CA THR A 101 16.37 5.27 -86.33
C THR A 101 14.97 4.77 -86.69
N SER A 102 13.97 5.64 -86.58
CA SER A 102 12.63 5.37 -87.10
C SER A 102 12.62 5.49 -88.63
N GLY A 103 12.76 4.35 -89.32
CA GLY A 103 12.92 4.28 -90.77
C GLY A 103 11.89 3.38 -91.46
N VAL A 104 10.78 4.00 -91.90
CA VAL A 104 10.19 3.80 -93.25
C VAL A 104 9.74 2.37 -93.65
N MET A 105 8.40 2.24 -93.74
CA MET A 105 7.60 1.33 -94.58
C MET A 105 7.28 -0.11 -94.13
N SER A 106 6.01 -0.45 -94.36
CA SER A 106 5.46 -1.81 -94.34
C SER A 106 6.13 -2.70 -95.39
N ARG A 107 6.65 -3.85 -94.98
CA ARG A 107 7.06 -4.95 -95.86
C ARG A 107 6.07 -6.11 -95.70
N PRO A 108 5.63 -6.79 -96.79
CA PRO A 108 4.73 -7.95 -96.68
C PRO A 108 5.34 -9.20 -96.02
N PHE A 109 6.65 -9.22 -95.80
CA PHE A 109 7.40 -10.38 -95.31
C PHE A 109 8.28 -10.01 -94.11
N PRO A 110 8.37 -10.88 -93.09
CA PRO A 110 9.23 -10.66 -91.92
C PRO A 110 10.71 -10.61 -92.33
N PRO A 111 11.56 -9.79 -91.65
CA PRO A 111 12.99 -9.77 -91.93
C PRO A 111 13.65 -11.10 -91.53
N PRO A 112 14.71 -11.56 -92.23
CA PRO A 112 15.37 -12.83 -91.91
C PRO A 112 15.87 -12.93 -90.46
N ALA A 113 16.34 -11.81 -89.90
CA ALA A 113 16.79 -11.70 -88.52
C ALA A 113 15.65 -11.57 -87.48
N LEU A 114 14.36 -11.65 -87.87
CA LEU A 114 13.24 -11.48 -86.94
C LEU A 114 13.32 -12.48 -85.77
N ARG A 115 13.69 -13.73 -86.04
CA ARG A 115 13.81 -14.77 -85.00
C ARG A 115 14.80 -14.37 -83.90
N ASP A 116 15.97 -13.88 -84.30
CA ASP A 116 17.04 -13.51 -83.38
C ASP A 116 16.74 -12.19 -82.67
N GLN A 117 16.16 -11.21 -83.39
CA GLN A 117 15.67 -9.97 -82.79
C GLN A 117 14.57 -10.22 -81.76
N SER A 118 13.60 -11.10 -82.05
CA SER A 118 12.57 -11.53 -81.09
C SER A 118 13.16 -12.30 -79.92
N ALA A 119 14.21 -13.12 -80.12
CA ALA A 119 14.90 -13.80 -79.03
C ALA A 119 15.65 -12.82 -78.11
N VAL A 120 16.33 -11.82 -78.67
CA VAL A 120 17.01 -10.76 -77.91
C VAL A 120 16.01 -9.88 -77.14
N VAL A 121 14.88 -9.52 -77.75
CA VAL A 121 13.80 -8.79 -77.05
C VAL A 121 13.19 -9.66 -75.95
N SER A 122 12.88 -10.93 -76.21
CA SER A 122 12.28 -11.85 -75.23
C SER A 122 13.18 -12.11 -74.03
N THR A 123 14.48 -12.33 -74.27
CA THR A 123 15.48 -12.47 -73.18
C THR A 123 15.67 -11.18 -72.40
N GLY A 124 15.64 -10.01 -73.07
CA GLY A 124 15.61 -8.70 -72.41
C GLY A 124 14.41 -8.51 -71.48
N MET A 125 13.20 -8.75 -71.99
CA MET A 125 11.94 -8.68 -71.23
C MET A 125 11.94 -9.66 -70.05
N THR A 126 12.43 -10.89 -70.26
CA THR A 126 12.59 -11.90 -69.20
C THR A 126 13.53 -11.40 -68.11
N GLY A 127 14.70 -10.85 -68.49
CA GLY A 127 15.65 -10.28 -67.53
C GLY A 127 15.15 -9.05 -66.79
N GLU A 128 14.27 -8.23 -67.39
CA GLU A 128 13.56 -7.14 -66.70
C GLU A 128 12.53 -7.69 -65.70
N TYR A 129 11.69 -8.64 -66.11
CA TYR A 129 10.72 -9.30 -65.23
C TYR A 129 11.41 -9.96 -64.02
N MET A 130 12.45 -10.78 -64.24
CA MET A 130 13.18 -11.47 -63.16
C MET A 130 13.85 -10.51 -62.16
N ARG A 131 14.33 -9.35 -62.63
CA ARG A 131 14.86 -8.29 -61.74
C ARG A 131 13.75 -7.68 -60.88
N GLY A 132 12.62 -7.31 -61.49
CA GLY A 132 11.46 -6.81 -60.75
C GLY A 132 10.94 -7.82 -59.71
N VAL A 133 10.93 -9.11 -60.05
CA VAL A 133 10.53 -10.20 -59.13
C VAL A 133 11.51 -10.29 -57.95
N ARG A 134 12.82 -10.22 -58.17
CA ARG A 134 13.82 -10.25 -57.09
C ARG A 134 13.79 -8.99 -56.21
N GLU A 135 13.41 -7.83 -56.74
CA GLU A 135 13.15 -6.63 -55.93
C GLU A 135 11.93 -6.81 -55.00
N VAL A 136 10.84 -7.37 -55.51
CA VAL A 136 9.61 -7.69 -54.74
C VAL A 136 9.88 -8.77 -53.70
N GLU A 137 10.54 -9.87 -54.08
CA GLU A 137 11.01 -10.93 -53.18
C GLU A 137 11.85 -10.35 -52.03
N GLY A 138 12.86 -9.54 -52.38
CA GLY A 138 13.72 -8.88 -51.40
C GLY A 138 12.96 -7.91 -50.50
N HIS A 139 11.88 -7.28 -50.98
CA HIS A 139 11.01 -6.44 -50.14
C HIS A 139 10.15 -7.28 -49.17
N LEU A 140 9.49 -8.33 -49.67
CA LEU A 140 8.70 -9.26 -48.86
C LEU A 140 9.53 -9.90 -47.73
N ARG A 141 10.75 -10.40 -48.04
CA ARG A 141 11.68 -10.94 -47.02
C ARG A 141 12.09 -9.88 -45.98
N ARG A 142 12.37 -8.64 -46.40
CA ARG A 142 12.68 -7.53 -45.47
C ARG A 142 11.50 -7.18 -44.56
N GLN A 143 10.27 -7.21 -45.08
CA GLN A 143 9.07 -6.96 -44.29
C GLN A 143 8.79 -8.12 -43.32
N ALA A 144 8.97 -9.38 -43.73
CA ALA A 144 8.86 -10.54 -42.83
C ALA A 144 9.87 -10.47 -41.67
N GLY A 145 11.10 -10.00 -41.95
CA GLY A 145 12.10 -9.71 -40.92
C GLY A 145 11.64 -8.64 -39.91
N ARG A 146 10.97 -7.58 -40.37
CA ARG A 146 10.38 -6.54 -39.50
C ARG A 146 9.23 -7.08 -38.64
N VAL A 147 8.33 -7.87 -39.22
CA VAL A 147 7.23 -8.53 -38.51
C VAL A 147 7.79 -9.48 -37.44
N THR A 148 8.83 -10.26 -37.77
CA THR A 148 9.53 -11.15 -36.82
C THR A 148 10.20 -10.35 -35.69
N GLN A 149 10.81 -9.20 -35.99
CA GLN A 149 11.42 -8.32 -34.98
C GLN A 149 10.39 -7.67 -34.04
N GLU A 150 9.19 -7.34 -34.52
CA GLU A 150 8.09 -6.93 -33.64
C GLU A 150 7.55 -8.11 -32.82
N GLY A 151 7.45 -9.31 -33.41
CA GLY A 151 7.09 -10.54 -32.69
C GLY A 151 7.98 -10.81 -31.47
N THR A 152 9.31 -10.67 -31.60
CA THR A 152 10.22 -10.81 -30.45
C THR A 152 10.07 -9.68 -29.43
N ARG A 153 9.80 -8.43 -29.86
CA ARG A 153 9.51 -7.30 -28.94
C ARG A 153 8.25 -7.56 -28.11
N VAL A 154 7.20 -8.08 -28.73
CA VAL A 154 5.95 -8.47 -28.05
C VAL A 154 6.18 -9.64 -27.09
N GLU A 155 7.02 -10.62 -27.43
CA GLU A 155 7.37 -11.74 -26.54
C GLU A 155 8.09 -11.28 -25.27
N HIS A 156 9.05 -10.35 -25.35
CA HIS A 156 9.71 -9.80 -24.16
C HIS A 156 8.72 -9.09 -23.23
N GLN A 157 7.70 -8.42 -23.78
CA GLN A 157 6.63 -7.82 -22.99
C GLN A 157 5.65 -8.86 -22.42
N ARG A 158 5.36 -9.95 -23.16
CA ARG A 158 4.58 -11.09 -22.67
C ARG A 158 5.21 -11.69 -21.41
N GLU A 159 6.53 -11.92 -21.43
CA GLU A 159 7.27 -12.37 -20.24
C GLU A 159 7.14 -11.40 -19.06
N GLN A 160 7.22 -10.08 -19.31
CA GLN A 160 7.12 -9.06 -18.27
C GLN A 160 5.70 -9.02 -17.65
N LEU A 161 4.65 -9.10 -18.48
CA LEU A 161 3.27 -9.25 -18.04
C LEU A 161 3.07 -10.50 -17.17
N GLU A 162 3.65 -11.64 -17.55
CA GLU A 162 3.60 -12.84 -16.71
C GLU A 162 4.38 -12.68 -15.41
N LYS A 163 5.56 -12.04 -15.42
CA LYS A 163 6.36 -11.77 -14.21
C LYS A 163 5.59 -10.87 -13.23
N LEU A 164 4.85 -9.88 -13.73
CA LEU A 164 3.95 -9.03 -12.94
C LEU A 164 2.68 -9.77 -12.47
N LEU A 165 2.13 -10.69 -13.27
CA LEU A 165 1.05 -11.59 -12.81
C LEU A 165 1.51 -12.54 -11.71
N ARG A 166 2.75 -13.04 -11.77
CA ARG A 166 3.37 -13.84 -10.69
C ARG A 166 3.52 -13.00 -9.40
N SER A 167 3.92 -11.73 -9.49
CA SER A 167 4.01 -10.85 -8.31
C SER A 167 2.63 -10.50 -7.73
N LEU A 168 1.61 -10.23 -8.55
CA LEU A 168 0.23 -10.02 -8.09
C LEU A 168 -0.35 -11.27 -7.41
N ARG A 169 -0.10 -12.47 -7.94
CA ARG A 169 -0.53 -13.73 -7.33
C ARG A 169 0.17 -13.97 -5.99
N LYS A 170 1.47 -13.65 -5.86
CA LYS A 170 2.19 -13.65 -4.57
C LYS A 170 1.61 -12.62 -3.60
N ALA A 171 1.30 -11.41 -4.08
CA ALA A 171 0.71 -10.32 -3.30
C ALA A 171 -0.66 -10.70 -2.72
N LEU A 172 -1.53 -11.34 -3.52
CA LEU A 172 -2.81 -11.89 -3.07
C LEU A 172 -2.63 -12.95 -1.98
N LEU A 173 -1.67 -13.86 -2.13
CA LEU A 173 -1.35 -14.86 -1.10
C LEU A 173 -0.88 -14.21 0.21
N VAL A 174 -0.03 -13.18 0.14
CA VAL A 174 0.42 -12.45 1.35
C VAL A 174 -0.73 -11.68 2.00
N ASN A 175 -1.61 -11.07 1.20
CA ASN A 175 -2.82 -10.41 1.70
C ASN A 175 -3.74 -11.41 2.43
N GLN A 176 -4.00 -12.57 1.83
CA GLN A 176 -4.78 -13.65 2.46
C GLN A 176 -4.13 -14.10 3.77
N GLN A 177 -2.84 -14.45 3.77
CA GLN A 177 -2.10 -14.81 4.99
C GLN A 177 -2.06 -13.66 6.03
N SER A 178 -2.22 -12.41 5.63
CA SER A 178 -2.33 -11.27 6.55
C SER A 178 -3.69 -11.23 7.25
N ALA A 179 -4.78 -11.54 6.53
CA ALA A 179 -6.13 -11.62 7.08
C ALA A 179 -6.27 -12.89 7.95
N ASP A 180 -5.90 -14.06 7.43
CA ASP A 180 -5.87 -15.33 8.16
C ASP A 180 -5.04 -15.19 9.44
N GLY A 181 -3.86 -14.56 9.35
CA GLY A 181 -2.97 -14.28 10.47
C GLY A 181 -3.58 -13.43 11.59
N ARG A 182 -4.60 -12.62 11.29
CA ARG A 182 -5.33 -11.80 12.28
C ARG A 182 -6.48 -12.55 12.96
N THR A 183 -6.94 -13.68 12.39
CA THR A 183 -7.96 -14.53 13.05
C THR A 183 -7.45 -15.18 14.34
N PHE A 184 -6.13 -15.30 14.51
CA PHE A 184 -5.48 -15.79 15.74
C PHE A 184 -5.48 -14.79 16.91
N ARG A 185 -6.10 -13.61 16.75
CA ARG A 185 -6.35 -12.68 17.87
C ARG A 185 -7.31 -13.30 18.91
N PRO A 186 -7.20 -12.97 20.22
CA PRO A 186 -8.06 -13.54 21.27
C PRO A 186 -9.58 -13.46 21.01
N ALA A 187 -10.21 -14.63 20.90
CA ALA A 187 -11.53 -14.81 20.30
C ALA A 187 -12.72 -14.12 21.01
N THR A 188 -12.58 -13.69 22.27
CA THR A 188 -13.69 -13.13 23.06
C THR A 188 -14.00 -11.66 22.74
N THR A 189 -13.01 -10.87 22.28
CA THR A 189 -13.19 -9.45 21.98
C THR A 189 -12.33 -8.90 20.83
N GLU A 190 -11.23 -9.55 20.47
CA GLU A 190 -10.22 -9.00 19.55
C GLU A 190 -10.48 -9.34 18.06
N THR A 191 -11.43 -10.24 17.80
CA THR A 191 -11.80 -10.76 16.46
C THR A 191 -12.82 -9.89 15.70
N ILE A 192 -13.27 -8.77 16.28
CA ILE A 192 -14.18 -7.83 15.60
C ILE A 192 -13.41 -7.09 14.50
N LEU A 193 -13.95 -7.09 13.28
CA LEU A 193 -13.38 -6.38 12.13
C LEU A 193 -13.06 -4.91 12.45
N ASP A 194 -11.85 -4.50 12.11
CA ASP A 194 -11.38 -3.12 12.24
C ASP A 194 -10.94 -2.50 10.90
N GLY A 195 -10.61 -1.22 10.90
CA GLY A 195 -10.24 -0.47 9.69
C GLY A 195 -8.98 -0.98 8.98
N ALA A 196 -8.15 -1.80 9.62
CA ALA A 196 -7.06 -2.50 8.95
C ALA A 196 -7.56 -3.77 8.23
N ASP A 197 -8.62 -4.43 8.71
CA ASP A 197 -9.32 -5.48 7.96
C ASP A 197 -10.05 -4.91 6.74
N ASP A 198 -10.70 -3.75 6.88
CA ASP A 198 -11.28 -3.01 5.75
C ASP A 198 -10.23 -2.69 4.67
N LEU A 199 -9.02 -2.28 5.09
CA LEU A 199 -7.94 -1.94 4.17
C LEU A 199 -7.23 -3.16 3.60
N LEU A 200 -7.12 -4.27 4.33
CA LEU A 200 -6.74 -5.58 3.78
C LEU A 200 -7.77 -6.07 2.75
N HIS A 201 -9.07 -5.92 2.99
CA HIS A 201 -10.10 -6.34 2.03
C HIS A 201 -10.24 -5.36 0.83
N LYS A 202 -9.87 -4.09 0.98
CA LYS A 202 -9.68 -3.16 -0.15
C LYS A 202 -8.46 -3.55 -0.99
N GLU A 203 -7.32 -3.84 -0.37
CA GLU A 203 -6.12 -4.39 -1.03
C GLU A 203 -6.46 -5.69 -1.80
N GLN A 204 -7.16 -6.64 -1.16
CA GLN A 204 -7.58 -7.90 -1.78
C GLN A 204 -8.41 -7.69 -3.06
N ARG A 205 -9.40 -6.78 -3.01
CA ARG A 205 -10.27 -6.48 -4.15
C ARG A 205 -9.51 -5.77 -5.27
N GLY A 206 -8.71 -4.76 -4.94
CA GLY A 206 -7.92 -4.04 -5.93
C GLY A 206 -6.89 -4.93 -6.63
N LEU A 207 -6.15 -5.77 -5.89
CA LEU A 207 -5.21 -6.74 -6.47
C LEU A 207 -5.89 -7.74 -7.42
N ASN A 208 -7.14 -8.14 -7.13
CA ASN A 208 -7.92 -8.98 -8.05
C ASN A 208 -8.35 -8.24 -9.33
N VAL A 209 -8.69 -6.95 -9.25
CA VAL A 209 -8.95 -6.12 -10.45
C VAL A 209 -7.70 -6.00 -11.31
N LEU A 210 -6.55 -5.65 -10.74
CA LEU A 210 -5.27 -5.56 -11.48
C LEU A 210 -4.86 -6.91 -12.10
N LYS A 211 -5.14 -8.02 -11.42
CA LYS A 211 -4.93 -9.38 -11.96
C LYS A 211 -5.80 -9.60 -13.20
N GLN A 212 -7.09 -9.25 -13.16
CA GLN A 212 -8.00 -9.40 -14.31
C GLN A 212 -7.62 -8.48 -15.48
N GLU A 213 -7.17 -7.26 -15.19
CA GLU A 213 -6.65 -6.29 -16.17
C GLU A 213 -5.43 -6.85 -16.91
N LEU A 214 -4.43 -7.38 -16.18
CA LEU A 214 -3.27 -8.05 -16.77
C LEU A 214 -3.61 -9.37 -17.48
N GLU A 215 -4.53 -10.19 -16.95
CA GLU A 215 -4.96 -11.44 -17.62
C GLU A 215 -5.74 -11.15 -18.91
N SER A 216 -6.39 -9.99 -19.02
CA SER A 216 -7.00 -9.48 -20.26
C SER A 216 -5.92 -9.02 -21.25
N MET A 217 -4.94 -8.22 -20.81
CA MET A 217 -3.83 -7.77 -21.65
C MET A 217 -2.95 -8.93 -22.15
N LEU A 218 -2.73 -9.97 -21.34
CA LEU A 218 -1.98 -11.16 -21.75
C LEU A 218 -2.68 -11.91 -22.90
N ARG A 219 -4.02 -12.00 -22.90
CA ARG A 219 -4.78 -12.59 -24.01
C ARG A 219 -4.62 -11.78 -25.30
N LYS A 220 -4.73 -10.45 -25.23
CA LYS A 220 -4.50 -9.54 -26.37
C LYS A 220 -3.08 -9.70 -26.94
N THR A 221 -2.09 -9.87 -26.05
CA THR A 221 -0.68 -10.09 -26.41
C THR A 221 -0.53 -11.39 -27.20
N LEU A 222 -1.13 -12.49 -26.72
CA LEU A 222 -1.11 -13.80 -27.40
C LEU A 222 -1.80 -13.76 -28.78
N THR A 223 -2.95 -13.09 -28.90
CA THR A 223 -3.63 -12.94 -30.20
C THR A 223 -2.82 -12.09 -31.18
N GLN A 224 -2.12 -11.05 -30.72
CA GLN A 224 -1.25 -10.26 -31.58
C GLN A 224 -0.04 -11.06 -32.08
N GLN A 225 0.52 -11.94 -31.25
CA GLN A 225 1.60 -12.84 -31.65
C GLN A 225 1.17 -13.84 -32.72
N GLN A 226 -0.06 -14.36 -32.64
CA GLN A 226 -0.64 -15.20 -33.69
C GLN A 226 -0.76 -14.43 -35.01
N ALA A 227 -1.34 -13.22 -34.98
CA ALA A 227 -1.45 -12.36 -36.17
C ALA A 227 -0.07 -11.98 -36.78
N LEU A 228 0.93 -11.70 -35.93
CA LEU A 228 2.31 -11.44 -36.38
C LEU A 228 2.96 -12.70 -37.02
N ALA A 229 2.75 -13.89 -36.44
CA ALA A 229 3.25 -15.15 -37.01
C ALA A 229 2.58 -15.48 -38.35
N GLU A 230 1.26 -15.31 -38.45
CA GLU A 230 0.48 -15.48 -39.68
C GLU A 230 0.91 -14.49 -40.77
N SER A 231 1.06 -13.21 -40.42
CA SER A 231 1.55 -12.17 -41.34
C SER A 231 2.97 -12.46 -41.83
N SER A 232 3.88 -12.87 -40.93
CA SER A 232 5.24 -13.24 -41.31
C SER A 232 5.24 -14.47 -42.23
N LYS A 233 4.38 -15.46 -41.98
CA LYS A 233 4.22 -16.62 -42.86
C LYS A 233 3.72 -16.20 -44.25
N GLN A 234 2.63 -15.42 -44.34
CA GLN A 234 2.08 -14.97 -45.63
C GLN A 234 3.12 -14.22 -46.48
N LEU A 235 3.93 -13.35 -45.87
CA LEU A 235 5.02 -12.65 -46.55
C LEU A 235 6.11 -13.60 -47.06
N LEU A 236 6.45 -14.64 -46.29
CA LEU A 236 7.44 -15.65 -46.68
C LEU A 236 6.91 -16.61 -47.76
N ASP A 237 5.63 -17.01 -47.69
CA ASP A 237 4.96 -17.82 -48.71
C ASP A 237 4.93 -17.05 -50.05
N CYS A 238 4.56 -15.76 -50.02
CA CYS A 238 4.62 -14.89 -51.20
C CYS A 238 6.05 -14.75 -51.74
N ALA A 239 7.03 -14.52 -50.86
CA ALA A 239 8.44 -14.42 -51.27
C ALA A 239 8.97 -15.72 -51.89
N PHE A 240 8.59 -16.88 -51.33
CA PHE A 240 8.97 -18.18 -51.86
C PHE A 240 8.41 -18.38 -53.28
N GLU A 241 7.11 -18.17 -53.49
CA GLU A 241 6.50 -18.29 -54.82
C GLU A 241 7.07 -17.30 -55.84
N ARG A 242 7.44 -16.08 -55.44
CA ARG A 242 8.17 -15.15 -56.32
C ARG A 242 9.58 -15.65 -56.63
N SER A 243 10.31 -16.18 -55.64
CA SER A 243 11.72 -16.61 -55.82
C SER A 243 11.93 -17.70 -56.87
N ARG A 244 10.91 -18.55 -57.13
CA ARG A 244 10.92 -19.63 -58.14
C ARG A 244 11.26 -19.15 -59.56
N VAL A 245 10.89 -17.93 -59.92
CA VAL A 245 11.19 -17.37 -61.26
C VAL A 245 12.55 -16.64 -61.30
N THR A 246 13.34 -16.71 -60.22
CA THR A 246 14.64 -16.03 -60.10
C THR A 246 15.84 -16.99 -60.11
N GLU A 247 15.60 -18.29 -60.31
CA GLU A 247 16.61 -19.36 -60.26
C GLU A 247 17.74 -19.17 -61.30
N LEU A 248 17.41 -18.65 -62.50
CA LEU A 248 18.38 -18.39 -63.57
C LEU A 248 19.12 -17.05 -63.44
N LEU A 249 18.81 -16.22 -62.42
CA LEU A 249 19.59 -15.01 -62.12
C LEU A 249 20.68 -15.34 -61.09
N PRO A 250 21.97 -15.04 -61.36
CA PRO A 250 23.04 -15.28 -60.40
C PRO A 250 22.72 -14.62 -59.05
N GLN A 251 22.84 -15.40 -57.98
CA GLN A 251 22.54 -14.95 -56.61
C GLN A 251 23.47 -13.82 -56.16
N HIS A 252 24.64 -13.69 -56.80
CA HIS A 252 25.64 -12.65 -56.54
C HIS A 252 26.05 -12.00 -57.87
N GLY A 253 25.37 -10.92 -58.24
CA GLY A 253 25.67 -10.11 -59.43
C GLY A 253 25.43 -8.63 -59.13
N SER A 254 26.45 -7.79 -59.33
CA SER A 254 26.38 -6.36 -59.03
C SER A 254 25.45 -5.62 -59.98
N LEU A 255 24.70 -4.64 -59.47
CA LEU A 255 23.80 -3.75 -60.23
C LEU A 255 24.56 -2.68 -61.05
N SER A 256 25.68 -3.07 -61.67
CA SER A 256 26.68 -2.16 -62.25
C SER A 256 26.91 -2.37 -63.75
N ALA A 257 25.81 -2.47 -64.52
CA ALA A 257 25.85 -2.44 -65.98
C ALA A 257 24.57 -1.75 -66.53
N GLY A 258 24.66 -0.44 -66.82
CA GLY A 258 23.60 0.32 -67.46
C GLY A 258 22.37 0.60 -66.58
N VAL A 259 22.51 1.48 -65.58
CA VAL A 259 21.37 1.92 -64.74
C VAL A 259 20.42 2.81 -65.54
N LYS A 260 19.40 2.20 -66.14
CA LYS A 260 18.10 2.85 -66.26
C LYS A 260 17.45 2.86 -64.87
N THR A 261 17.10 4.02 -64.35
CA THR A 261 16.26 4.16 -63.15
C THR A 261 14.82 3.80 -63.48
N TYR A 262 14.53 2.49 -63.54
CA TYR A 262 13.15 2.01 -63.57
C TYR A 262 12.40 2.43 -62.29
N PRO A 263 11.13 2.82 -62.37
CA PRO A 263 10.31 3.01 -61.17
C PRO A 263 10.20 1.68 -60.43
N SER A 264 10.38 1.70 -59.10
CA SER A 264 10.36 0.46 -58.31
C SER A 264 9.04 -0.30 -58.53
N PRO A 265 9.05 -1.64 -58.68
CA PRO A 265 7.85 -2.45 -58.89
C PRO A 265 6.71 -2.20 -57.89
N LEU A 266 7.06 -1.75 -56.69
CA LEU A 266 6.15 -1.41 -55.58
C LEU A 266 5.33 -0.12 -55.82
N LEU A 267 5.72 0.73 -56.79
CA LEU A 267 4.93 1.90 -57.21
C LEU A 267 3.99 1.59 -58.39
N LEU A 268 4.13 0.45 -59.06
CA LEU A 268 3.20 0.06 -60.12
C LEU A 268 1.92 -0.54 -59.51
N LYS A 269 0.83 -0.49 -60.28
CA LYS A 269 -0.40 -1.20 -59.92
C LYS A 269 -0.13 -2.72 -59.91
N PRO A 270 -0.72 -3.49 -58.97
CA PRO A 270 -0.58 -4.93 -58.99
C PRO A 270 -1.12 -5.55 -60.29
N ASP A 271 -0.41 -6.53 -60.81
CA ASP A 271 -0.71 -7.25 -62.03
C ASP A 271 -0.63 -8.77 -61.75
N PRO A 272 -1.70 -9.55 -62.01
CA PRO A 272 -1.67 -11.01 -61.83
C PRO A 272 -0.56 -11.72 -62.61
N ALA A 273 -0.13 -11.18 -63.76
CA ALA A 273 0.96 -11.71 -64.57
C ALA A 273 2.30 -11.00 -64.33
N GLY A 274 2.32 -9.94 -63.53
CA GLY A 274 3.48 -9.07 -63.33
C GLY A 274 4.36 -9.46 -62.15
N PRO A 275 5.50 -8.76 -61.96
CA PRO A 275 6.41 -9.00 -60.84
C PRO A 275 5.80 -8.78 -59.46
N PHE A 276 4.79 -7.90 -59.37
CA PHE A 276 4.09 -7.53 -58.15
C PHE A 276 2.60 -7.89 -58.27
N THR A 277 2.21 -8.99 -57.65
CA THR A 277 0.85 -9.55 -57.75
C THR A 277 -0.09 -8.98 -56.68
N PRO A 278 -1.42 -9.05 -56.85
CA PRO A 278 -2.36 -8.59 -55.82
C PRO A 278 -2.19 -9.29 -54.46
N GLU A 279 -1.78 -10.55 -54.41
CA GLU A 279 -1.50 -11.28 -53.16
C GLU A 279 -0.26 -10.71 -52.45
N CYS A 280 0.80 -10.40 -53.21
CA CYS A 280 1.99 -9.73 -52.69
C CYS A 280 1.63 -8.37 -52.08
N LYS A 281 0.72 -7.61 -52.71
CA LYS A 281 0.19 -6.36 -52.14
C LYS A 281 -0.61 -6.64 -50.87
N GLN A 282 -1.55 -7.57 -50.90
CA GLN A 282 -2.41 -7.89 -49.74
C GLN A 282 -1.58 -8.29 -48.51
N ALA A 283 -0.54 -9.10 -48.69
CA ALA A 283 0.37 -9.48 -47.59
C ALA A 283 1.16 -8.28 -47.03
N LEU A 284 1.61 -7.35 -47.89
CA LEU A 284 2.28 -6.11 -47.45
C LEU A 284 1.34 -5.15 -46.71
N ASP A 285 0.13 -4.93 -47.25
CA ASP A 285 -0.89 -4.08 -46.62
C ASP A 285 -1.32 -4.65 -45.25
N TYR A 286 -1.61 -5.96 -45.18
CA TYR A 286 -1.95 -6.66 -43.93
C TYR A 286 -0.80 -6.62 -42.92
N SER A 287 0.44 -6.85 -43.35
CA SER A 287 1.61 -6.71 -42.45
C SER A 287 1.74 -5.31 -41.88
N SER A 288 1.37 -4.28 -42.66
CA SER A 288 1.45 -2.88 -42.22
C SER A 288 0.37 -2.54 -41.18
N THR A 289 -0.84 -3.13 -41.27
CA THR A 289 -1.86 -2.97 -40.23
C THR A 289 -1.48 -3.72 -38.95
N VAL A 290 -1.05 -4.99 -39.05
CA VAL A 290 -0.67 -5.82 -37.90
C VAL A 290 0.57 -5.25 -37.17
N LEU A 291 1.53 -4.68 -37.90
CA LEU A 291 2.68 -3.97 -37.31
C LEU A 291 2.25 -2.72 -36.51
N ARG A 292 1.33 -1.91 -37.04
CA ARG A 292 0.81 -0.72 -36.37
C ARG A 292 0.01 -1.08 -35.11
N GLU A 293 -0.84 -2.10 -35.21
CA GLU A 293 -1.62 -2.62 -34.08
C GLU A 293 -0.72 -3.22 -33.00
N SER A 294 0.34 -3.92 -33.40
CA SER A 294 1.40 -4.40 -32.49
C SER A 294 2.06 -3.24 -31.75
N GLN A 295 2.51 -2.20 -32.46
CA GLN A 295 3.17 -1.04 -31.85
C GLN A 295 2.27 -0.33 -30.83
N GLN A 296 1.01 -0.06 -31.21
CA GLN A 296 0.01 0.52 -30.29
C GLN A 296 -0.27 -0.40 -29.09
N LEU A 297 -0.30 -1.72 -29.27
CA LEU A 297 -0.44 -2.67 -28.17
C LEU A 297 0.78 -2.62 -27.23
N ARG A 298 2.01 -2.52 -27.76
CA ARG A 298 3.23 -2.43 -26.94
C ARG A 298 3.30 -1.17 -26.08
N GLU A 299 2.78 -0.05 -26.58
CA GLU A 299 2.63 1.20 -25.82
C GLU A 299 1.61 1.04 -24.69
N ASN A 300 0.42 0.51 -25.01
CA ASN A 300 -0.63 0.21 -24.03
C ASN A 300 -0.15 -0.75 -22.93
N ILE A 301 0.60 -1.81 -23.27
CA ILE A 301 1.21 -2.73 -22.30
C ILE A 301 2.14 -1.98 -21.33
N SER A 302 2.99 -1.08 -21.86
CA SER A 302 3.96 -0.34 -21.06
C SER A 302 3.29 0.62 -20.07
N GLN A 303 2.20 1.28 -20.49
CA GLN A 303 1.38 2.12 -19.63
C GLN A 303 0.68 1.29 -18.54
N VAL A 304 -0.05 0.23 -18.93
CA VAL A 304 -0.78 -0.62 -17.97
C VAL A 304 0.16 -1.28 -16.96
N MET A 305 1.35 -1.74 -17.38
CA MET A 305 2.34 -2.28 -16.44
C MET A 305 2.79 -1.23 -15.42
N SER A 306 3.04 0.01 -15.85
CA SER A 306 3.44 1.11 -14.97
C SER A 306 2.34 1.44 -13.96
N ASP A 307 1.09 1.54 -14.43
CA ASP A 307 -0.09 1.82 -13.61
C ASP A 307 -0.43 0.68 -12.64
N VAL A 308 -0.20 -0.58 -13.03
CA VAL A 308 -0.39 -1.73 -12.14
C VAL A 308 0.67 -1.74 -11.03
N ILE A 309 1.93 -1.39 -11.35
CA ILE A 309 3.01 -1.31 -10.36
C ILE A 309 2.72 -0.21 -9.33
N THR A 310 2.36 1.01 -9.75
CA THR A 310 2.03 2.10 -8.82
C THR A 310 0.85 1.73 -7.92
N LYS A 311 -0.31 1.37 -8.51
CA LYS A 311 -1.51 0.93 -7.78
C LYS A 311 -1.21 -0.22 -6.81
N GLN A 312 -0.41 -1.21 -7.21
CA GLN A 312 0.02 -2.30 -6.33
C GLN A 312 0.83 -1.77 -5.12
N THR A 313 1.84 -0.93 -5.35
CA THR A 313 2.68 -0.41 -4.26
C THR A 313 1.91 0.49 -3.29
N ASP A 314 0.95 1.29 -3.78
CA ASP A 314 0.15 2.17 -2.94
C ASP A 314 -0.88 1.40 -2.09
N MET A 315 -1.52 0.35 -2.64
CA MET A 315 -2.35 -0.57 -1.85
C MET A 315 -1.52 -1.29 -0.77
N HIS A 316 -0.34 -1.79 -1.13
CA HIS A 316 0.59 -2.44 -0.19
C HIS A 316 1.05 -1.50 0.92
N ARG A 317 1.29 -0.22 0.59
CA ARG A 317 1.64 0.82 1.56
C ARG A 317 0.46 1.08 2.50
N SER A 318 -0.71 1.44 1.97
CA SER A 318 -1.91 1.79 2.75
C SER A 318 -2.35 0.68 3.71
N ALA A 319 -2.41 -0.58 3.26
CA ALA A 319 -2.77 -1.70 4.14
C ALA A 319 -1.69 -1.98 5.22
N SER A 320 -0.41 -1.71 4.93
CA SER A 320 0.67 -1.89 5.92
C SER A 320 0.74 -0.73 6.93
N GLU A 321 0.42 0.49 6.51
CA GLU A 321 0.27 1.66 7.38
C GLU A 321 -0.93 1.51 8.32
N ALA A 322 -2.06 0.97 7.82
CA ALA A 322 -3.22 0.66 8.65
C ALA A 322 -2.90 -0.34 9.77
N LEU A 323 -2.18 -1.42 9.45
CA LEU A 323 -1.72 -2.40 10.44
C LEU A 323 -0.76 -1.78 11.47
N LEU A 324 0.18 -0.92 11.04
CA LEU A 324 1.07 -0.20 11.95
C LEU A 324 0.30 0.76 12.87
N SER A 325 -0.69 1.49 12.33
CA SER A 325 -1.56 2.38 13.10
C SER A 325 -2.46 1.61 14.08
N LYS A 326 -2.87 0.38 13.74
CA LYS A 326 -3.64 -0.49 14.65
C LYS A 326 -2.75 -1.06 15.77
N ILE A 327 -1.48 -1.37 15.49
CA ILE A 327 -0.51 -1.77 16.51
C ILE A 327 -0.25 -0.63 17.50
N THR A 328 0.04 0.59 17.03
CA THR A 328 0.30 1.73 17.95
C THR A 328 -0.92 2.09 18.78
N GLU A 329 -2.12 2.07 18.20
CA GLU A 329 -3.40 2.21 18.93
C GLU A 329 -3.54 1.17 20.06
N THR A 330 -3.19 -0.08 19.79
CA THR A 330 -3.35 -1.20 20.74
C THR A 330 -2.30 -1.15 21.85
N ILE A 331 -1.05 -0.79 21.53
CA ILE A 331 0.03 -0.57 22.51
C ILE A 331 -0.28 0.62 23.42
N ASN A 332 -0.84 1.72 22.89
CA ASN A 332 -1.25 2.86 23.71
C ASN A 332 -2.32 2.47 24.73
N LEU A 333 -3.28 1.62 24.35
CA LEU A 333 -4.28 1.08 25.28
C LEU A 333 -3.65 0.15 26.34
N GLU A 334 -2.69 -0.70 25.97
CA GLU A 334 -1.91 -1.54 26.91
C GLU A 334 -1.16 -0.71 27.95
N GLN A 335 -0.58 0.44 27.55
CA GLN A 335 0.06 1.38 28.46
C GLN A 335 -0.94 2.03 29.44
N HIS A 336 -2.09 2.52 28.95
CA HIS A 336 -3.14 3.07 29.81
C HIS A 336 -3.72 2.04 30.80
N LEU A 337 -3.92 0.80 30.35
CA LEU A 337 -4.35 -0.31 31.22
C LEU A 337 -3.31 -0.62 32.30
N THR A 338 -2.02 -0.63 31.94
CA THR A 338 -0.92 -0.85 32.90
C THR A 338 -0.88 0.23 33.98
N LEU A 339 -1.05 1.50 33.60
CA LEU A 339 -1.11 2.63 34.54
C LEU A 339 -2.35 2.56 35.45
N SER A 340 -3.53 2.31 34.88
CA SER A 340 -4.79 2.22 35.64
C SER A 340 -4.79 1.01 36.59
N SER A 341 -4.26 -0.14 36.16
CA SER A 341 -4.10 -1.34 36.99
C SER A 341 -3.17 -1.08 38.18
N ALA A 342 -2.01 -0.45 37.94
CA ALA A 342 -1.08 -0.10 39.01
C ALA A 342 -1.69 0.90 40.02
N ALA A 343 -2.44 1.90 39.54
CA ALA A 343 -3.15 2.85 40.40
C ALA A 343 -4.25 2.17 41.24
N THR A 344 -5.05 1.30 40.63
CA THR A 344 -6.12 0.52 41.28
C THR A 344 -5.53 -0.38 42.37
N ARG A 345 -4.46 -1.12 42.06
CA ARG A 345 -3.73 -1.94 43.04
C ARG A 345 -3.16 -1.10 44.20
N GLN A 346 -2.67 0.11 43.93
CA GLN A 346 -2.21 1.02 44.98
C GLN A 346 -3.37 1.51 45.88
N ALA A 347 -4.56 1.73 45.33
CA ALA A 347 -5.74 2.09 46.11
C ALA A 347 -6.27 0.95 46.98
N ILE A 348 -6.25 -0.30 46.48
CA ILE A 348 -6.56 -1.49 47.28
C ILE A 348 -5.67 -1.54 48.53
N TYR A 349 -4.34 -1.42 48.37
CA TYR A 349 -3.42 -1.41 49.51
C TYR A 349 -3.60 -0.21 50.45
N ARG A 350 -4.08 0.95 49.97
CA ARG A 350 -4.41 2.11 50.81
C ARG A 350 -5.67 1.85 51.64
N LYS A 351 -6.77 1.42 51.01
CA LYS A 351 -8.05 1.12 51.69
C LYS A 351 -7.89 -0.04 52.68
N GLN A 352 -7.10 -1.07 52.35
CA GLN A 352 -6.76 -2.15 53.29
C GLN A 352 -6.06 -1.64 54.56
N ARG A 353 -5.11 -0.69 54.44
CA ARG A 353 -4.46 -0.08 55.61
C ARG A 353 -5.44 0.79 56.42
N GLN A 354 -6.31 1.56 55.76
CA GLN A 354 -7.36 2.33 56.42
C GLN A 354 -8.31 1.42 57.21
N MET A 355 -8.74 0.31 56.60
CA MET A 355 -9.57 -0.73 57.23
C MET A 355 -8.87 -1.36 58.45
N GLN A 356 -7.56 -1.64 58.37
CA GLN A 356 -6.78 -2.11 59.52
C GLN A 356 -6.73 -1.08 60.67
N CYS A 357 -6.50 0.20 60.37
CA CYS A 357 -6.52 1.27 61.37
C CYS A 357 -7.90 1.50 61.99
N ALA A 358 -8.97 1.37 61.20
CA ALA A 358 -10.36 1.46 61.66
C ALA A 358 -10.73 0.26 62.56
N GLY A 359 -10.31 -0.95 62.19
CA GLY A 359 -10.49 -2.17 62.99
C GLY A 359 -9.75 -2.10 64.33
N TYR A 360 -8.51 -1.62 64.33
CA TYR A 360 -7.75 -1.38 65.57
C TYR A 360 -8.43 -0.32 66.47
N SER A 361 -8.93 0.77 65.87
CA SER A 361 -9.69 1.80 66.59
C SER A 361 -11.00 1.25 67.18
N LEU A 362 -11.71 0.39 66.45
CA LEU A 362 -12.93 -0.25 66.93
C LEU A 362 -12.64 -1.23 68.08
N GLY A 363 -11.57 -2.02 67.97
CA GLY A 363 -11.12 -2.91 69.05
C GLY A 363 -10.80 -2.14 70.34
N ARG A 364 -10.15 -0.97 70.24
CA ARG A 364 -9.97 -0.07 71.40
C ARG A 364 -11.28 0.51 71.92
N ALA A 365 -12.20 0.94 71.05
CA ALA A 365 -13.46 1.55 71.44
C ALA A 365 -14.45 0.56 72.10
N MET A 366 -14.32 -0.74 71.81
CA MET A 366 -15.09 -1.80 72.47
C MET A 366 -14.53 -2.20 73.86
N GLY A 367 -13.33 -1.75 74.23
CA GLY A 367 -12.71 -2.04 75.51
C GLY A 367 -12.14 -3.47 75.64
N PRO A 368 -11.61 -3.82 76.83
CA PRO A 368 -11.11 -5.18 77.10
C PRO A 368 -12.26 -6.19 77.24
N VAL A 369 -11.95 -7.45 76.93
CA VAL A 369 -12.91 -8.57 77.04
C VAL A 369 -13.21 -8.93 78.50
N CYS A 370 -12.28 -8.66 79.43
CA CYS A 370 -12.46 -8.88 80.86
C CYS A 370 -12.53 -7.56 81.64
N SER A 371 -13.43 -7.49 82.62
CA SER A 371 -13.59 -6.33 83.50
C SER A 371 -12.42 -6.12 84.48
N ALA A 372 -11.51 -7.09 84.60
CA ALA A 372 -10.27 -6.98 85.35
C ALA A 372 -9.22 -6.10 84.66
N ASP A 373 -9.24 -6.05 83.32
CA ASP A 373 -8.24 -5.32 82.51
C ASP A 373 -8.59 -3.85 82.28
N LEU A 374 -9.74 -3.39 82.79
CA LEU A 374 -10.19 -1.99 82.71
C LEU A 374 -9.25 -1.08 83.49
N PHE A 375 -8.74 -0.03 82.85
CA PHE A 375 -7.91 0.97 83.53
C PHE A 375 -8.73 1.65 84.64
N CYS A 376 -8.07 2.11 85.71
CA CYS A 376 -8.75 2.79 86.84
C CYS A 376 -9.58 4.02 86.44
N ARG A 377 -9.34 4.58 85.25
CA ARG A 377 -10.15 5.67 84.66
C ARG A 377 -11.45 5.20 84.01
N GLU A 378 -11.54 3.95 83.55
CA GLU A 378 -12.67 3.38 82.80
C GLU A 378 -13.68 2.68 83.72
N ARG A 379 -13.24 2.24 84.91
CA ARG A 379 -14.08 1.48 85.85
C ARG A 379 -15.25 2.33 86.37
N LEU A 380 -16.48 1.82 86.21
CA LEU A 380 -17.72 2.47 86.69
C LEU A 380 -17.74 2.72 88.20
N SER A 381 -16.89 2.04 88.98
CA SER A 381 -16.70 2.29 90.42
C SER A 381 -15.96 3.59 90.74
N ARG A 382 -15.46 4.35 89.76
CA ARG A 382 -14.82 5.67 89.98
C ARG A 382 -15.82 6.66 90.61
N PRO A 383 -15.48 7.41 91.66
CA PRO A 383 -16.43 8.31 92.36
C PRO A 383 -17.14 9.30 91.45
N MET A 384 -16.47 9.80 90.41
CA MET A 384 -17.07 10.68 89.40
C MET A 384 -18.25 10.05 88.65
N THR A 385 -18.24 8.75 88.37
CA THR A 385 -19.38 8.05 87.75
C THR A 385 -20.50 7.80 88.74
N GLN A 386 -20.18 7.55 90.02
CA GLN A 386 -21.18 7.39 91.07
C GLN A 386 -22.00 8.68 91.32
N LEU A 387 -21.46 9.86 91.00
CA LEU A 387 -22.21 11.11 91.03
C LEU A 387 -23.30 11.17 89.95
N TYR A 388 -22.99 10.83 88.70
CA TYR A 388 -24.00 10.74 87.63
C TYR A 388 -25.06 9.68 87.95
N GLY A 389 -24.65 8.52 88.48
CA GLY A 389 -25.55 7.43 88.88
C GLY A 389 -26.53 7.75 90.03
N ARG A 390 -26.43 8.92 90.67
CA ARG A 390 -27.43 9.41 91.64
C ARG A 390 -28.65 10.07 90.99
N HIS A 391 -28.58 10.36 89.69
CA HIS A 391 -29.71 10.89 88.91
C HIS A 391 -30.20 9.80 87.94
N SER A 392 -31.42 9.32 88.15
CA SER A 392 -31.97 8.09 87.54
C SER A 392 -32.28 8.12 86.04
N SER A 393 -31.78 9.13 85.31
CA SER A 393 -32.15 9.40 83.91
C SER A 393 -30.99 9.88 83.01
N VAL A 394 -29.77 10.04 83.54
CA VAL A 394 -28.62 10.58 82.77
C VAL A 394 -27.52 9.54 82.67
N GLY A 395 -27.34 8.98 81.48
CA GLY A 395 -26.22 8.10 81.15
C GLY A 395 -24.87 8.84 81.15
N LEU A 396 -23.77 8.09 81.11
CA LEU A 396 -22.45 8.70 80.94
C LEU A 396 -22.28 9.20 79.50
N PRO A 397 -22.02 10.49 79.23
CA PRO A 397 -21.85 11.00 77.87
C PRO A 397 -20.63 10.39 77.16
N GLU A 398 -19.65 9.90 77.91
CA GLU A 398 -18.54 9.08 77.43
C GLU A 398 -19.02 7.78 76.76
N SER A 399 -20.05 7.13 77.33
CA SER A 399 -20.64 5.90 76.78
C SER A 399 -21.36 6.16 75.46
N ASP A 400 -22.16 7.23 75.38
CA ASP A 400 -22.90 7.59 74.16
C ASP A 400 -21.94 7.93 73.01
N LEU A 401 -20.86 8.66 73.30
CA LEU A 401 -19.81 8.98 72.34
C LEU A 401 -19.02 7.73 71.89
N LEU A 402 -18.74 6.78 72.79
CA LEU A 402 -18.10 5.51 72.44
C LEU A 402 -19.02 4.62 71.60
N THR A 403 -20.33 4.57 71.89
CA THR A 403 -21.33 3.87 71.08
C THR A 403 -21.49 4.50 69.70
N GLN A 404 -21.56 5.84 69.62
CA GLN A 404 -21.60 6.57 68.36
C GLN A 404 -20.34 6.33 67.53
N GLY A 405 -19.15 6.44 68.13
CA GLY A 405 -17.86 6.16 67.47
C GLY A 405 -17.77 4.72 66.97
N SER A 406 -18.18 3.75 67.79
CA SER A 406 -18.16 2.33 67.42
C SER A 406 -19.11 1.99 66.28
N THR A 407 -20.31 2.60 66.24
CA THR A 407 -21.26 2.41 65.12
C THR A 407 -20.80 3.10 63.84
N MET A 408 -20.13 4.27 63.92
CA MET A 408 -19.48 4.91 62.78
C MET A 408 -18.32 4.07 62.23
N LEU A 409 -17.45 3.56 63.10
CA LEU A 409 -16.33 2.69 62.72
C LEU A 409 -16.82 1.39 62.06
N ARG A 410 -17.85 0.75 62.60
CA ARG A 410 -18.45 -0.45 62.00
C ARG A 410 -18.98 -0.18 60.58
N LYS A 411 -19.76 0.89 60.40
CA LYS A 411 -20.26 1.31 59.08
C LYS A 411 -19.14 1.62 58.09
N HIS A 412 -18.04 2.23 58.54
CA HIS A 412 -16.88 2.51 57.70
C HIS A 412 -16.10 1.23 57.31
N LEU A 413 -16.02 0.23 58.19
CA LEU A 413 -15.47 -1.09 57.85
C LEU A 413 -16.33 -1.81 56.82
N GLU A 414 -17.66 -1.76 56.98
CA GLU A 414 -18.63 -2.35 56.03
C GLU A 414 -18.62 -1.66 54.66
N SER A 415 -18.42 -0.33 54.59
CA SER A 415 -18.24 0.38 53.31
C SER A 415 -16.90 0.04 52.68
N SER A 416 -15.80 0.16 53.45
CA SER A 416 -14.43 -0.08 52.96
C SER A 416 -14.26 -1.51 52.43
N GLY A 417 -14.93 -2.50 53.04
CA GLY A 417 -14.97 -3.86 52.55
C GLY A 417 -15.56 -3.97 51.13
N LYS A 418 -16.72 -3.33 50.89
CA LYS A 418 -17.37 -3.29 49.57
C LYS A 418 -16.50 -2.58 48.53
N GLU A 419 -16.00 -1.39 48.88
CA GLU A 419 -15.09 -0.61 48.05
C GLU A 419 -13.83 -1.40 47.66
N ILE A 420 -13.25 -2.17 48.58
CA ILE A 420 -12.12 -3.07 48.30
C ILE A 420 -12.53 -4.17 47.30
N THR A 421 -13.70 -4.79 47.45
CA THR A 421 -14.16 -5.82 46.50
C THR A 421 -14.44 -5.24 45.10
N GLU A 422 -14.99 -4.03 45.00
CA GLU A 422 -15.21 -3.34 43.73
C GLU A 422 -13.89 -2.98 43.03
N LEU A 423 -12.91 -2.48 43.79
CA LEU A 423 -11.55 -2.24 43.28
C LEU A 423 -10.84 -3.53 42.86
N GLN A 424 -11.05 -4.65 43.57
CA GLN A 424 -10.49 -5.96 43.19
C GLN A 424 -11.06 -6.47 41.87
N VAL A 425 -12.38 -6.38 41.68
CA VAL A 425 -13.04 -6.74 40.41
C VAL A 425 -12.55 -5.84 39.27
N ALA A 426 -12.43 -4.52 39.52
CA ALA A 426 -11.87 -3.59 38.54
C ALA A 426 -10.40 -3.91 38.19
N HIS A 427 -9.56 -4.23 39.18
CA HIS A 427 -8.15 -4.60 38.96
C HIS A 427 -8.03 -5.87 38.11
N GLN A 428 -8.83 -6.91 38.39
CA GLN A 428 -8.82 -8.13 37.59
C GLN A 428 -9.23 -7.84 36.13
N GLN A 429 -10.31 -7.08 35.91
CA GLN A 429 -10.75 -6.71 34.56
C GLN A 429 -9.66 -5.94 33.78
N LEU A 430 -8.89 -5.06 34.44
CA LEU A 430 -7.79 -4.33 33.81
C LEU A 430 -6.61 -5.22 33.45
N GLU A 431 -6.27 -6.21 34.28
CA GLU A 431 -5.21 -7.19 33.99
C GLU A 431 -5.62 -8.14 32.84
N ASP A 432 -6.88 -8.61 32.86
CA ASP A 432 -7.51 -9.37 31.79
C ASP A 432 -7.50 -8.62 30.45
N ASP A 433 -7.96 -7.37 30.44
CA ASP A 433 -7.96 -6.51 29.25
C ASP A 433 -6.52 -6.31 28.75
N LYS A 434 -5.56 -6.05 29.65
CA LYS A 434 -4.14 -5.83 29.31
C LYS A 434 -3.53 -7.04 28.60
N TYR A 435 -3.75 -8.24 29.14
CA TYR A 435 -3.26 -9.48 28.52
C TYR A 435 -3.81 -9.67 27.09
N ARG A 436 -5.10 -9.37 26.88
CA ARG A 436 -5.76 -9.44 25.56
C ARG A 436 -5.15 -8.44 24.57
N LYS A 437 -4.90 -7.19 24.98
CA LYS A 437 -4.23 -6.18 24.13
C LYS A 437 -2.81 -6.60 23.75
N HIS A 438 -2.03 -7.10 24.70
CA HIS A 438 -0.67 -7.56 24.48
C HIS A 438 -0.63 -8.71 23.44
N ALA A 439 -1.52 -9.69 23.60
CA ALA A 439 -1.65 -10.80 22.64
C ALA A 439 -2.06 -10.30 21.25
N ALA A 440 -3.06 -9.41 21.14
CA ALA A 440 -3.48 -8.85 19.85
C ALA A 440 -2.37 -8.03 19.16
N ALA A 441 -1.62 -7.20 19.91
CA ALA A 441 -0.50 -6.44 19.40
C ALA A 441 0.65 -7.35 18.92
N SER A 442 0.89 -8.48 19.60
CA SER A 442 1.86 -9.49 19.18
C SER A 442 1.48 -10.19 17.87
N VAL A 443 0.19 -10.53 17.70
CA VAL A 443 -0.37 -11.11 16.47
C VAL A 443 -0.27 -10.14 15.30
N ASP A 444 -0.75 -8.89 15.45
CA ASP A 444 -0.65 -7.87 14.40
C ASP A 444 0.83 -7.59 14.04
N SER A 445 1.73 -7.58 15.03
CA SER A 445 3.18 -7.47 14.80
C SER A 445 3.76 -8.66 14.02
N ALA A 446 3.25 -9.87 14.22
CA ALA A 446 3.64 -11.04 13.43
C ALA A 446 3.21 -10.90 11.97
N VAL A 447 2.00 -10.39 11.72
CA VAL A 447 1.48 -10.12 10.37
C VAL A 447 2.28 -9.01 9.67
N VAL A 448 2.65 -7.94 10.37
CA VAL A 448 3.54 -6.91 9.80
C VAL A 448 4.93 -7.47 9.48
N ARG A 449 5.49 -8.35 10.31
CA ARG A 449 6.76 -9.06 10.02
C ARG A 449 6.63 -9.96 8.78
N LEU A 450 5.52 -10.68 8.63
CA LEU A 450 5.23 -11.51 7.45
C LEU A 450 5.17 -10.67 6.16
N ARG A 451 4.36 -9.60 6.16
CA ARG A 451 4.21 -8.68 5.01
C ARG A 451 5.54 -8.06 4.61
N ARG A 452 6.35 -7.61 5.58
CA ARG A 452 7.71 -7.11 5.30
C ARG A 452 8.56 -8.17 4.59
N ARG A 453 8.69 -9.38 5.14
CA ARG A 453 9.50 -10.47 4.55
C ARG A 453 9.07 -10.86 3.13
N LEU A 454 7.77 -10.90 2.85
CA LEU A 454 7.25 -11.46 1.60
C LEU A 454 6.99 -10.43 0.49
N ILE A 455 6.62 -9.19 0.83
CA ILE A 455 6.41 -8.10 -0.15
C ILE A 455 7.73 -7.36 -0.41
N HIS A 456 8.48 -7.06 0.65
CA HIS A 456 9.75 -6.32 0.60
C HIS A 456 10.89 -7.21 1.12
N PRO A 457 11.26 -8.29 0.40
CA PRO A 457 12.39 -9.13 0.78
C PRO A 457 13.64 -8.25 0.83
N GLN A 458 14.10 -7.93 2.04
CA GLN A 458 15.38 -7.25 2.21
C GLN A 458 16.46 -8.13 1.57
N SER A 459 17.36 -7.50 0.82
CA SER A 459 18.56 -8.18 0.34
C SER A 459 19.39 -8.58 1.55
N VAL A 460 19.22 -9.82 2.01
CA VAL A 460 20.08 -10.45 3.00
C VAL A 460 21.41 -10.62 2.31
N ARG A 461 22.31 -9.64 2.50
CA ARG A 461 23.74 -9.84 2.19
C ARG A 461 24.15 -11.15 2.88
N PRO A 462 24.71 -12.13 2.16
CA PRO A 462 25.24 -13.31 2.82
C PRO A 462 26.27 -12.85 3.84
N ALA A 463 26.19 -13.39 5.07
CA ALA A 463 27.21 -13.11 6.07
C ALA A 463 28.53 -13.68 5.56
N THR A 464 29.50 -12.79 5.32
CA THR A 464 30.88 -13.18 5.01
C THR A 464 31.50 -13.71 6.30
N SER A 465 31.51 -15.04 6.42
CA SER A 465 32.26 -15.81 7.42
C SER A 465 33.76 -15.81 7.10
#